data_AF-A0A6B3SIG6-F1
#
_entry.id   AF-A0A6B3SIG6-F1
#
_cell.length_a   1.000
_cell.length_b   1.000
_cell.length_c   1.000
_cell.angle_alpha   90.00
_cell.angle_beta   90.00
_cell.angle_gamma   90.00
#
_symmetry.space_group_name_H-M   'P 1'
#
loop_
_entity.id
_entity.type
_entity.pdbx_description
1 polymer ?
#
loop_
_entity_poly.entity_id
_entity_poly.type
_entity_poly.pdbx_seq_one_letter_code
_entity_poly.pdbx_strand_id
1 'polypeptide(L)'
;MATHPYLPSAPADLVTAHRERQIAKGYPQLELLVTHPDMQLAWQELSKRAKPEDTAYGMRLFGEIVAILHRLRPTMVTLRRSEEKSKLMGIATQAGALAKAIENGPFDKQAYEYFPVDIMEINGIADWRMQDSLSRAALAYDLLRVWASFPEMLRELAAQAEKQAHEAMSRPRVVDRQLGSESYRQLYFVRALTQYMTKDFGSPLYGTVARIASSILGIGLTKEDVEKMTRGSI
;
A
#
# COMPACT_ATOMS: atom_id res chain seq x y z
N MET A 1 26.85 -25.22 14.15
CA MET A 1 26.29 -23.85 14.28
C MET A 1 25.96 -23.40 12.88
N ALA A 2 24.67 -23.25 12.54
CA ALA A 2 24.28 -22.79 11.21
C ALA A 2 24.68 -21.32 11.06
N THR A 3 25.57 -21.04 10.12
CA THR A 3 25.97 -19.71 9.70
C THR A 3 24.73 -18.90 9.32
N HIS A 4 24.62 -17.69 9.87
CA HIS A 4 23.45 -16.84 9.70
C HIS A 4 23.11 -16.64 8.21
N PRO A 5 21.82 -16.72 7.80
CA PRO A 5 21.40 -16.51 6.41
C PRO A 5 21.46 -15.05 5.96
N TYR A 6 21.93 -14.12 6.81
CA TYR A 6 21.91 -12.69 6.57
C TYR A 6 23.25 -12.17 6.04
N LEU A 7 23.18 -11.16 5.18
CA LEU A 7 24.35 -10.43 4.71
C LEU A 7 25.04 -9.68 5.86
N PRO A 8 26.38 -9.72 5.97
CA PRO A 8 27.11 -8.98 7.00
C PRO A 8 26.87 -7.47 7.00
N SER A 9 26.55 -6.89 5.84
CA SER A 9 26.25 -5.45 5.72
C SER A 9 24.76 -5.11 5.86
N ALA A 10 23.88 -6.09 6.03
CA ALA A 10 22.45 -5.83 6.16
C ALA A 10 22.17 -4.93 7.38
N PRO A 11 21.34 -3.86 7.23
CA PRO A 11 20.90 -3.03 8.33
C PRO A 11 20.25 -3.84 9.46
N ALA A 12 20.61 -3.54 10.71
CA ALA A 12 20.17 -4.31 11.89
C ALA A 12 18.66 -4.22 12.12
N ASP A 13 18.06 -3.08 11.79
CA ASP A 13 16.61 -2.84 11.82
C ASP A 13 15.87 -3.79 10.85
N LEU A 14 16.37 -3.97 9.62
CA LEU A 14 15.80 -4.92 8.65
C LEU A 14 15.95 -6.38 9.10
N VAL A 15 17.11 -6.74 9.65
CA VAL A 15 17.35 -8.10 10.19
C VAL A 15 16.39 -8.39 11.35
N THR A 16 16.18 -7.41 12.23
CA THR A 16 15.25 -7.52 13.36
C THR A 16 13.83 -7.69 12.87
N ALA A 17 13.38 -6.82 11.94
CA ALA A 17 12.05 -6.90 11.33
C ALA A 17 11.80 -8.25 10.64
N HIS A 18 12.82 -8.81 9.96
CA HIS A 18 12.73 -10.12 9.31
C HIS A 18 12.62 -11.26 10.33
N ARG A 19 13.39 -11.22 11.43
CA ARG A 19 13.36 -12.25 12.49
C ARG A 19 12.03 -12.28 13.23
N GLU A 20 11.50 -11.11 13.54
CA GLU A 20 10.27 -10.96 14.31
C GLU A 20 9.01 -11.16 13.47
N ARG A 21 9.15 -11.39 12.14
CA ARG A 21 8.06 -11.59 11.19
C ARG A 21 6.97 -10.51 11.28
N GLN A 22 7.35 -9.28 11.65
CA GLN A 22 6.38 -8.19 11.87
C GLN A 22 5.68 -7.70 10.59
N ILE A 23 6.10 -8.17 9.40
CA ILE A 23 5.65 -7.61 8.13
C ILE A 23 4.94 -8.67 7.28
N ALA A 24 3.60 -8.67 7.31
CA ALA A 24 2.80 -9.55 6.45
C ALA A 24 2.81 -9.13 4.96
N LYS A 25 3.04 -7.84 4.65
CA LYS A 25 3.06 -7.29 3.28
C LYS A 25 4.49 -6.92 2.88
N GLY A 26 5.06 -7.61 1.89
CA GLY A 26 6.41 -7.33 1.39
C GLY A 26 7.52 -8.22 1.96
N TYR A 27 7.15 -9.28 2.69
CA TYR A 27 8.09 -10.25 3.25
C TYR A 27 9.10 -10.82 2.22
N PRO A 28 8.69 -11.20 0.99
CA PRO A 28 9.64 -11.68 -0.02
C PRO A 28 10.70 -10.63 -0.39
N GLN A 29 10.31 -9.35 -0.45
CA GLN A 29 11.24 -8.26 -0.73
C GLN A 29 12.18 -8.02 0.46
N LEU A 30 11.67 -8.10 1.69
CA LEU A 30 12.49 -8.00 2.89
C LEU A 30 13.55 -9.10 2.94
N GLU A 31 13.15 -10.33 2.64
CA GLU A 31 14.06 -11.49 2.55
C GLU A 31 15.16 -11.25 1.50
N LEU A 32 14.80 -10.83 0.28
CA LEU A 32 15.78 -10.49 -0.76
C LEU A 32 16.75 -9.38 -0.32
N LEU A 33 16.26 -8.36 0.36
CA LEU A 33 17.09 -7.25 0.83
C LEU A 33 18.14 -7.68 1.87
N VAL A 34 17.83 -8.67 2.72
CA VAL A 34 18.74 -9.12 3.79
C VAL A 34 19.57 -10.35 3.42
N THR A 35 19.27 -11.03 2.32
CA THR A 35 19.94 -12.28 1.91
C THR A 35 20.58 -12.24 0.53
N HIS A 36 20.12 -11.41 -0.41
CA HIS A 36 20.56 -11.47 -1.80
C HIS A 36 22.00 -10.91 -1.98
N PRO A 37 22.94 -11.63 -2.63
CA PRO A 37 24.36 -11.23 -2.70
C PRO A 37 24.61 -9.82 -3.24
N ASP A 38 23.84 -9.37 -4.25
CA ASP A 38 23.98 -8.02 -4.81
C ASP A 38 23.73 -6.89 -3.80
N MET A 39 22.98 -7.18 -2.74
CA MET A 39 22.70 -6.23 -1.68
C MET A 39 23.89 -5.97 -0.77
N GLN A 40 24.90 -6.87 -0.74
CA GLN A 40 26.08 -6.70 0.11
C GLN A 40 26.79 -5.36 -0.14
N LEU A 41 27.10 -5.10 -1.42
CA LEU A 41 27.78 -3.88 -1.85
C LEU A 41 26.82 -2.67 -1.80
N ALA A 42 25.54 -2.87 -2.09
CA ALA A 42 24.53 -1.81 -1.97
C ALA A 42 24.46 -1.28 -0.53
N TRP A 43 24.40 -2.16 0.46
CA TRP A 43 24.37 -1.78 1.87
C TRP A 43 25.65 -1.13 2.35
N GLN A 44 26.81 -1.60 1.90
CA GLN A 44 28.09 -0.95 2.23
C GLN A 44 28.18 0.47 1.68
N GLU A 45 27.64 0.73 0.50
CA GLU A 45 27.61 2.08 -0.05
C GLU A 45 26.58 2.96 0.64
N LEU A 46 25.40 2.42 0.96
CA LEU A 46 24.37 3.16 1.70
C LEU A 46 24.82 3.50 3.11
N SER A 47 25.50 2.60 3.83
CA SER A 47 25.96 2.85 5.19
C SER A 47 27.03 3.95 5.26
N LYS A 48 27.87 4.09 4.23
CA LYS A 48 28.84 5.20 4.12
C LYS A 48 28.18 6.57 3.93
N ARG A 49 26.96 6.59 3.39
CA ARG A 49 26.21 7.82 3.06
C ARG A 49 25.07 8.13 4.01
N ALA A 50 24.60 7.12 4.75
CA ALA A 50 23.63 7.28 5.80
C ALA A 50 24.18 8.24 6.85
N LYS A 51 23.30 9.07 7.41
CA LYS A 51 23.69 9.96 8.50
C LYS A 51 23.96 9.13 9.75
N PRO A 52 24.98 9.48 10.57
CA PRO A 52 25.32 8.71 11.78
C PRO A 52 24.14 8.51 12.75
N GLU A 53 23.25 9.51 12.84
CA GLU A 53 22.05 9.49 13.68
C GLU A 53 20.90 8.64 13.11
N ASP A 54 20.99 8.24 11.85
CA ASP A 54 19.92 7.59 11.13
C ASP A 54 20.03 6.06 11.20
N THR A 55 19.52 5.51 12.29
CA THR A 55 19.57 4.07 12.57
C THR A 55 18.50 3.24 11.84
N ALA A 56 17.51 3.91 11.22
CA ALA A 56 16.33 3.28 10.60
C ALA A 56 16.28 3.44 9.07
N TYR A 57 17.39 3.86 8.44
CA TYR A 57 17.44 4.09 6.99
C TYR A 57 17.13 2.82 6.17
N GLY A 58 17.45 1.63 6.71
CA GLY A 58 17.14 0.35 6.08
C GLY A 58 15.63 0.14 5.96
N MET A 59 14.91 0.31 7.06
CA MET A 59 13.44 0.23 7.09
C MET A 59 12.77 1.31 6.24
N ARG A 60 13.32 2.54 6.16
CA ARG A 60 12.78 3.58 5.27
C ARG A 60 12.93 3.20 3.79
N LEU A 61 14.10 2.73 3.38
CA LEU A 61 14.33 2.26 2.02
C LEU A 61 13.39 1.09 1.68
N PHE A 62 13.22 0.13 2.60
CA PHE A 62 12.27 -0.96 2.41
C PHE A 62 10.83 -0.45 2.24
N GLY A 63 10.39 0.50 3.07
CA GLY A 63 9.09 1.13 2.95
C GLY A 63 8.88 1.80 1.58
N GLU A 64 9.90 2.51 1.07
CA GLU A 64 9.85 3.12 -0.25
C GLU A 64 9.79 2.07 -1.37
N ILE A 65 10.60 1.00 -1.28
CA ILE A 65 10.57 -0.11 -2.26
C ILE A 65 9.17 -0.72 -2.31
N VAL A 66 8.55 -0.99 -1.15
CA VAL A 66 7.18 -1.52 -1.08
C VAL A 66 6.18 -0.53 -1.68
N ALA A 67 6.32 0.78 -1.42
CA ALA A 67 5.45 1.80 -1.99
C ALA A 67 5.58 1.89 -3.52
N ILE A 68 6.80 1.86 -4.06
CA ILE A 68 7.06 1.83 -5.51
C ILE A 68 6.44 0.57 -6.12
N LEU A 69 6.69 -0.61 -5.53
CA LEU A 69 6.12 -1.87 -6.01
C LEU A 69 4.59 -1.87 -5.95
N HIS A 70 4.00 -1.24 -4.94
CA HIS A 70 2.55 -1.11 -4.84
C HIS A 70 1.98 -0.22 -5.96
N ARG A 71 2.65 0.88 -6.31
CA ARG A 71 2.27 1.74 -7.45
C ARG A 71 2.48 1.04 -8.80
N LEU A 72 3.43 0.11 -8.87
CA LEU A 72 3.72 -0.72 -10.04
C LEU A 72 2.80 -1.92 -10.20
N ARG A 73 2.12 -2.35 -9.12
CA ARG A 73 1.07 -3.34 -9.27
C ARG A 73 0.14 -2.80 -10.34
N PRO A 74 -0.18 -3.61 -11.37
CA PRO A 74 -1.22 -3.20 -12.28
C PRO A 74 -2.40 -2.86 -11.38
N THR A 75 -2.80 -1.58 -11.34
CA THR A 75 -4.16 -1.22 -10.99
C THR A 75 -4.98 -2.22 -11.77
N MET A 76 -5.67 -3.09 -11.02
CA MET A 76 -6.40 -4.27 -11.54
C MET A 76 -6.80 -3.99 -12.97
N VAL A 77 -6.38 -4.87 -13.90
CA VAL A 77 -6.86 -5.00 -15.29
C VAL A 77 -7.76 -3.84 -15.61
N THR A 78 -7.34 -2.85 -16.41
CA THR A 78 -8.27 -1.81 -16.90
C THR A 78 -9.49 -2.54 -17.42
N LEU A 79 -10.50 -2.67 -16.56
CA LEU A 79 -11.63 -3.53 -16.80
C LEU A 79 -12.23 -2.87 -18.03
N ARG A 80 -12.60 -3.68 -19.03
CA ARG A 80 -13.34 -3.10 -20.15
C ARG A 80 -14.48 -2.29 -19.51
N ARG A 81 -14.84 -1.12 -20.06
CA ARG A 81 -15.88 -0.28 -19.41
C ARG A 81 -17.15 -1.06 -19.08
N SER A 82 -17.48 -2.06 -19.89
CA SER A 82 -18.53 -3.04 -19.64
C SER A 82 -18.34 -3.84 -18.34
N GLU A 83 -17.12 -4.29 -18.06
CA GLU A 83 -16.75 -5.05 -16.86
C GLU A 83 -16.65 -4.12 -15.62
N GLU A 84 -16.09 -2.92 -15.75
CA GLU A 84 -16.06 -1.93 -14.66
C GLU A 84 -17.48 -1.50 -14.28
N LYS A 85 -18.30 -1.17 -15.29
CA LYS A 85 -19.73 -0.90 -15.12
C LYS A 85 -20.43 -2.10 -14.50
N SER A 86 -20.21 -3.31 -15.00
CA SER A 86 -20.85 -4.52 -14.45
C SER A 86 -20.47 -4.75 -12.99
N LYS A 87 -19.22 -4.49 -12.61
CA LYS A 87 -18.74 -4.60 -11.24
C LYS A 87 -19.39 -3.56 -10.34
N LEU A 88 -19.39 -2.29 -10.74
CA LEU A 88 -20.00 -1.20 -9.99
C LEU A 88 -21.53 -1.38 -9.85
N MET A 89 -22.21 -1.81 -10.91
CA MET A 89 -23.62 -2.18 -10.86
C MET A 89 -23.86 -3.40 -9.94
N GLY A 90 -22.93 -4.35 -9.90
CA GLY A 90 -22.98 -5.47 -8.97
C GLY A 90 -22.89 -5.02 -7.52
N ILE A 91 -21.98 -4.09 -7.22
CA ILE A 91 -21.85 -3.46 -5.89
C ILE A 91 -23.14 -2.71 -5.53
N ALA A 92 -23.68 -1.91 -6.44
CA ALA A 92 -24.94 -1.20 -6.20
C ALA A 92 -26.11 -2.15 -5.90
N THR A 93 -26.23 -3.23 -6.67
CA THR A 93 -27.27 -4.23 -6.49
C THR A 93 -27.13 -4.93 -5.14
N GLN A 94 -25.92 -5.35 -4.77
CA GLN A 94 -25.65 -6.03 -3.50
C GLN A 94 -25.85 -5.09 -2.30
N ALA A 95 -25.38 -3.85 -2.38
CA ALA A 95 -25.56 -2.84 -1.35
C ALA A 95 -27.04 -2.50 -1.15
N GLY A 96 -27.81 -2.32 -2.24
CA GLY A 96 -29.25 -2.08 -2.17
C GLY A 96 -30.03 -3.28 -1.62
N ALA A 97 -29.69 -4.50 -2.04
CA ALA A 97 -30.30 -5.71 -1.52
C ALA A 97 -30.00 -5.89 -0.02
N LEU A 98 -28.76 -5.62 0.40
CA LEU A 98 -28.36 -5.67 1.80
C LEU A 98 -29.07 -4.59 2.62
N ALA A 99 -29.14 -3.35 2.12
CA ALA A 99 -29.85 -2.25 2.77
C ALA A 99 -31.30 -2.62 3.07
N LYS A 100 -31.98 -3.24 2.10
CA LYS A 100 -33.36 -3.72 2.23
C LYS A 100 -33.48 -4.90 3.20
N ALA A 101 -32.52 -5.81 3.20
CA ALA A 101 -32.54 -6.99 4.05
C ALA A 101 -32.32 -6.66 5.53
N ILE A 102 -31.54 -5.61 5.82
CA ILE A 102 -31.25 -5.15 7.18
C ILE A 102 -32.14 -3.98 7.61
N GLU A 103 -33.06 -3.54 6.74
CA GLU A 103 -33.98 -2.45 7.01
C GLU A 103 -34.86 -2.79 8.23
N ASN A 104 -34.83 -1.92 9.25
CA ASN A 104 -35.48 -2.14 10.56
C ASN A 104 -34.86 -3.28 11.40
N GLY A 105 -33.71 -3.84 11.01
CA GLY A 105 -32.97 -4.82 11.79
C GLY A 105 -32.20 -4.19 12.96
N PRO A 106 -31.70 -4.99 13.92
CA PRO A 106 -30.94 -4.48 15.06
C PRO A 106 -29.52 -4.01 14.69
N PHE A 107 -29.16 -4.04 13.40
CA PHE A 107 -27.80 -3.77 12.92
C PHE A 107 -27.30 -2.37 13.27
N ASP A 108 -28.15 -1.36 13.18
CA ASP A 108 -27.82 -0.01 13.63
C ASP A 108 -27.44 -0.02 15.12
N LYS A 109 -28.21 -0.75 15.92
CA LYS A 109 -27.94 -0.94 17.35
C LYS A 109 -26.71 -1.80 17.63
N GLN A 110 -26.15 -2.53 16.67
CA GLN A 110 -24.96 -3.36 16.86
C GLN A 110 -23.70 -2.78 16.21
N ALA A 111 -23.87 -1.78 15.34
CA ALA A 111 -22.81 -1.11 14.62
C ALA A 111 -21.69 -0.59 15.52
N TYR A 112 -22.04 -0.15 16.73
CA TYR A 112 -21.06 0.35 17.69
C TYR A 112 -20.02 -0.69 18.11
N GLU A 113 -20.34 -1.97 18.00
CA GLU A 113 -19.41 -3.06 18.30
C GLU A 113 -18.37 -3.24 17.19
N TYR A 114 -18.72 -2.84 15.96
CA TYR A 114 -17.87 -2.97 14.77
C TYR A 114 -17.04 -1.72 14.50
N PHE A 115 -17.48 -0.54 14.97
CA PHE A 115 -16.80 0.74 14.78
C PHE A 115 -16.45 1.44 16.11
N PRO A 116 -15.71 0.78 17.03
CA PRO A 116 -15.43 1.34 18.35
C PRO A 116 -14.52 2.57 18.29
N VAL A 117 -13.66 2.68 17.27
CA VAL A 117 -12.70 3.78 17.12
C VAL A 117 -13.42 5.11 16.83
N ASP A 118 -14.34 5.11 15.87
CA ASP A 118 -15.07 6.33 15.49
C ASP A 118 -15.93 6.84 16.67
N ILE A 119 -16.49 5.93 17.46
CA ILE A 119 -17.27 6.25 18.66
C ILE A 119 -16.39 6.81 19.76
N MET A 120 -15.20 6.23 19.95
CA MET A 120 -14.22 6.74 20.91
C MET A 120 -13.77 8.16 20.57
N GLU A 121 -13.49 8.44 19.31
CA GLU A 121 -13.06 9.77 18.85
C GLU A 121 -14.15 10.82 19.03
N ILE A 122 -15.40 10.52 18.65
CA ILE A 122 -16.52 11.46 18.74
C ILE A 122 -16.88 11.78 20.20
N ASN A 123 -16.77 10.81 21.10
CA ASN A 123 -17.17 10.95 22.50
C ASN A 123 -16.00 11.23 23.45
N GLY A 124 -14.77 11.39 22.94
CA GLY A 124 -13.59 11.64 23.76
C GLY A 124 -13.24 10.48 24.71
N ILE A 125 -13.51 9.24 24.31
CA ILE A 125 -13.28 8.03 25.12
C ILE A 125 -11.89 7.49 24.81
N ALA A 126 -11.04 7.36 25.84
CA ALA A 126 -9.67 6.88 25.67
C ALA A 126 -9.55 5.37 25.44
N ASP A 127 -10.47 4.57 25.99
CA ASP A 127 -10.51 3.11 25.79
C ASP A 127 -11.94 2.56 25.85
N TRP A 128 -12.42 2.03 24.73
CA TRP A 128 -13.76 1.41 24.59
C TRP A 128 -13.97 0.24 25.55
N ARG A 129 -12.91 -0.49 25.89
CA ARG A 129 -12.98 -1.70 26.74
C ARG A 129 -13.31 -1.37 28.18
N MET A 130 -13.06 -0.14 28.62
CA MET A 130 -13.34 0.32 29.99
C MET A 130 -14.81 0.67 30.22
N GLN A 131 -15.62 0.79 29.16
CA GLN A 131 -17.05 1.04 29.29
C GLN A 131 -17.79 -0.27 29.59
N ASP A 132 -18.77 -0.24 30.50
CA ASP A 132 -19.68 -1.37 30.69
C ASP A 132 -20.71 -1.48 29.56
N SER A 133 -21.43 -2.61 29.49
CA SER A 133 -22.39 -2.86 28.40
C SER A 133 -23.52 -1.83 28.33
N LEU A 134 -23.92 -1.25 29.46
CA LEU A 134 -25.01 -0.29 29.53
C LEU A 134 -24.55 1.09 29.00
N SER A 135 -23.36 1.51 29.40
CA SER A 135 -22.71 2.76 28.99
C SER A 135 -22.39 2.74 27.50
N ARG A 136 -21.89 1.60 26.98
CA ARG A 136 -21.68 1.41 25.53
C ARG A 136 -22.99 1.56 24.75
N ALA A 137 -24.07 0.96 25.23
CA ALA A 137 -25.38 1.05 24.57
C ALA A 137 -25.95 2.49 24.59
N ALA A 138 -25.75 3.23 25.68
CA ALA A 138 -26.18 4.63 25.80
C ALA A 138 -25.38 5.54 24.84
N LEU A 139 -24.05 5.42 24.82
CA LEU A 139 -23.18 6.17 23.90
C LEU A 139 -23.47 5.86 22.44
N ALA A 140 -23.73 4.59 22.13
CA ALA A 140 -24.13 4.17 20.80
C ALA A 140 -25.50 4.74 20.40
N TYR A 141 -26.45 4.75 21.33
CA TYR A 141 -27.77 5.34 21.08
C TYR A 141 -27.67 6.83 20.75
N ASP A 142 -26.83 7.58 21.46
CA ASP A 142 -26.62 9.00 21.18
C ASP A 142 -25.92 9.22 19.83
N LEU A 143 -24.95 8.37 19.47
CA LEU A 143 -24.28 8.41 18.17
C LEU A 143 -25.23 8.07 17.01
N LEU A 144 -26.11 7.08 17.19
CA LEU A 144 -27.13 6.68 16.20
C LEU A 144 -28.17 7.76 15.92
N ARG A 145 -28.27 8.80 16.76
CA ARG A 145 -29.14 9.96 16.48
C ARG A 145 -28.53 10.93 15.47
N VAL A 146 -27.21 10.88 15.28
CA VAL A 146 -26.45 11.80 14.42
C VAL A 146 -25.91 11.08 13.18
N TRP A 147 -25.67 9.77 13.27
CA TRP A 147 -25.28 8.94 12.13
C TRP A 147 -26.46 8.56 11.26
N ALA A 148 -26.22 8.52 9.96
CA ALA A 148 -27.12 7.84 9.02
C ALA A 148 -27.18 6.35 9.40
N SER A 149 -28.37 5.76 9.33
CA SER A 149 -28.57 4.33 9.54
C SER A 149 -27.74 3.51 8.53
N PHE A 150 -27.36 2.28 8.86
CA PHE A 150 -26.68 1.36 7.93
C PHE A 150 -27.46 1.16 6.64
N PRO A 151 -28.79 1.00 6.66
CA PRO A 151 -29.61 1.05 5.44
C PRO A 151 -29.39 2.32 4.62
N GLU A 152 -29.31 3.50 5.23
CA GLU A 152 -29.07 4.77 4.52
C GLU A 152 -27.65 4.84 3.94
N MET A 153 -26.62 4.47 4.71
CA MET A 153 -25.24 4.41 4.21
C MET A 153 -25.08 3.44 3.05
N LEU A 154 -25.71 2.27 3.11
CA LEU A 154 -25.69 1.28 2.03
C LEU A 154 -26.46 1.76 0.79
N ARG A 155 -27.55 2.51 0.96
CA ARG A 155 -28.25 3.16 -0.16
C ARG A 155 -27.40 4.25 -0.79
N GLU A 156 -26.70 5.03 0.00
CA GLU A 156 -25.77 6.05 -0.50
C GLU A 156 -24.61 5.39 -1.27
N LEU A 157 -24.04 4.31 -0.73
CA LEU A 157 -23.03 3.51 -1.43
C LEU A 157 -23.57 2.97 -2.76
N ALA A 158 -24.81 2.46 -2.77
CA ALA A 158 -25.44 1.98 -4.00
C ALA A 158 -25.60 3.11 -5.03
N ALA A 159 -26.10 4.27 -4.61
CA ALA A 159 -26.28 5.43 -5.49
C ALA A 159 -24.94 5.98 -6.02
N GLN A 160 -23.90 6.03 -5.18
CA GLN A 160 -22.56 6.43 -5.60
C GLN A 160 -21.95 5.42 -6.58
N ALA A 161 -22.13 4.12 -6.34
CA ALA A 161 -21.66 3.07 -7.25
C ALA A 161 -22.38 3.13 -8.62
N GLU A 162 -23.70 3.37 -8.64
CA GLU A 162 -24.46 3.58 -9.88
C GLU A 162 -23.96 4.81 -10.64
N LYS A 163 -23.81 5.94 -9.93
CA LYS A 163 -23.28 7.17 -10.51
C LYS A 163 -21.89 6.95 -11.13
N GLN A 164 -20.99 6.30 -10.41
CA GLN A 164 -19.66 5.95 -10.92
C GLN A 164 -19.73 4.99 -12.11
N ALA A 165 -20.66 4.03 -12.12
CA ALA A 165 -20.87 3.12 -13.25
C ALA A 165 -21.29 3.87 -14.52
N HIS A 166 -22.12 4.89 -14.38
CA HIS A 166 -22.53 5.77 -15.48
C HIS A 166 -21.39 6.70 -15.93
N GLU A 167 -20.63 7.26 -15.00
CA GLU A 167 -19.47 8.12 -15.30
C GLU A 167 -18.31 7.35 -15.96
N ALA A 168 -18.09 6.09 -15.59
CA ALA A 168 -17.07 5.24 -16.22
C ALA A 168 -17.29 5.10 -17.73
N MET A 169 -18.54 5.22 -18.20
CA MET A 169 -18.89 5.19 -19.62
C MET A 169 -18.58 6.50 -20.35
N SER A 170 -18.56 7.65 -19.66
CA SER A 170 -18.46 8.99 -20.25
C SER A 170 -17.07 9.62 -20.20
N ARG A 171 -16.14 9.12 -19.36
CA ARG A 171 -14.79 9.68 -19.25
C ARG A 171 -13.98 9.52 -20.56
N PRO A 172 -13.27 10.56 -21.06
CA PRO A 172 -12.38 10.43 -22.20
C PRO A 172 -11.22 9.47 -21.86
N ARG A 173 -10.88 8.58 -22.81
CA ARG A 173 -9.83 7.55 -22.61
C ARG A 173 -8.45 8.17 -22.82
N VAL A 174 -7.61 8.19 -21.79
CA VAL A 174 -6.15 8.19 -22.00
C VAL A 174 -5.79 6.74 -22.30
N VAL A 175 -5.58 6.43 -23.58
CA VAL A 175 -5.02 5.14 -23.98
C VAL A 175 -3.53 5.23 -23.65
N ASP A 176 -3.11 4.75 -22.49
CA ASP A 176 -1.71 4.39 -22.31
C ASP A 176 -1.41 3.26 -23.30
N ARG A 177 -0.86 3.64 -24.46
CA ARG A 177 -0.35 2.69 -25.44
C ARG A 177 0.67 1.82 -24.71
N GLN A 178 0.40 0.52 -24.71
CA GLN A 178 1.27 -0.52 -24.18
C GLN A 178 2.69 -0.41 -24.77
N LEU A 179 3.55 0.37 -24.13
CA LEU A 179 4.99 0.18 -24.15
C LEU A 179 5.25 -0.96 -23.14
N GLY A 180 5.58 -2.15 -23.66
CA GLY A 180 5.89 -3.41 -22.97
C GLY A 180 5.74 -3.44 -21.44
N SER A 181 4.78 -4.22 -20.94
CA SER A 181 4.36 -4.29 -19.54
C SER A 181 5.45 -4.65 -18.52
N GLU A 182 6.62 -5.11 -18.93
CA GLU A 182 7.79 -5.33 -18.08
C GLU A 182 8.82 -4.20 -18.17
N SER A 183 9.10 -3.71 -19.38
CA SER A 183 10.04 -2.60 -19.61
C SER A 183 9.57 -1.30 -18.95
N TYR A 184 8.27 -1.01 -18.99
CA TYR A 184 7.72 0.16 -18.29
C TYR A 184 7.82 0.03 -16.76
N ARG A 185 7.53 -1.16 -16.22
CA ARG A 185 7.63 -1.40 -14.77
C ARG A 185 9.07 -1.26 -14.29
N GLN A 186 10.00 -1.82 -15.04
CA GLN A 186 11.42 -1.68 -14.80
C GLN A 186 11.83 -0.20 -14.84
N LEU A 187 11.44 0.52 -15.90
CA LEU A 187 11.76 1.94 -16.07
C LEU A 187 11.23 2.79 -14.91
N TYR A 188 9.97 2.59 -14.53
CA TYR A 188 9.35 3.31 -13.43
C TYR A 188 10.03 2.97 -12.09
N PHE A 189 10.27 1.68 -11.80
CA PHE A 189 10.95 1.26 -10.57
C PHE A 189 12.31 1.95 -10.44
N VAL A 190 13.13 1.86 -11.50
CA VAL A 190 14.48 2.43 -11.55
C VAL A 190 14.43 3.95 -11.37
N ARG A 191 13.51 4.65 -12.03
CA ARG A 191 13.37 6.11 -11.90
C ARG A 191 12.94 6.54 -10.51
N ALA A 192 11.90 5.91 -9.97
CA ALA A 192 11.38 6.23 -8.65
C ALA A 192 12.44 5.97 -7.57
N LEU A 193 13.15 4.83 -7.66
CA LEU A 193 14.22 4.51 -6.74
C LEU A 193 15.40 5.47 -6.87
N THR A 194 15.79 5.85 -8.08
CA THR A 194 16.85 6.86 -8.31
C THR A 194 16.47 8.21 -7.69
N GLN A 195 15.21 8.63 -7.85
CA GLN A 195 14.71 9.87 -7.27
C GLN A 195 14.77 9.83 -5.75
N TYR A 196 14.36 8.70 -5.15
CA TYR A 196 14.50 8.48 -3.71
C TYR A 196 15.97 8.56 -3.27
N MET A 197 16.88 7.88 -3.95
CA MET A 197 18.31 7.91 -3.63
C MET A 197 18.89 9.32 -3.68
N THR A 198 18.52 10.08 -4.71
CA THR A 198 18.96 11.47 -4.88
C THR A 198 18.46 12.35 -3.72
N LYS A 199 17.21 12.16 -3.32
CA LYS A 199 16.57 12.93 -2.25
C LYS A 199 17.15 12.59 -0.87
N ASP A 200 17.30 11.31 -0.56
CA ASP A 200 17.65 10.85 0.80
C ASP A 200 19.17 10.76 1.03
N PHE A 201 19.94 10.41 -0.01
CA PHE A 201 21.40 10.21 0.06
C PHE A 201 22.20 11.24 -0.75
N GLY A 202 21.53 12.28 -1.27
CA GLY A 202 22.16 13.42 -1.96
C GLY A 202 22.78 13.10 -3.32
N SER A 203 22.61 11.87 -3.84
CA SER A 203 23.10 11.49 -5.17
C SER A 203 22.29 10.32 -5.73
N PRO A 204 22.24 10.14 -7.05
CA PRO A 204 21.39 9.12 -7.67
C PRO A 204 21.84 7.68 -7.40
N LEU A 205 23.10 7.46 -6.98
CA LEU A 205 23.65 6.14 -6.64
C LEU A 205 23.33 5.05 -7.67
N TYR A 206 23.54 5.33 -8.96
CA TYR A 206 23.11 4.45 -10.06
C TYR A 206 23.54 2.99 -9.91
N GLY A 207 24.76 2.73 -9.41
CA GLY A 207 25.22 1.36 -9.16
C GLY A 207 24.49 0.66 -8.01
N THR A 208 24.12 1.39 -6.97
CA THR A 208 23.29 0.89 -5.85
C THR A 208 21.86 0.64 -6.31
N VAL A 209 21.29 1.57 -7.08
CA VAL A 209 19.96 1.40 -7.69
C VAL A 209 19.93 0.17 -8.59
N ALA A 210 20.95 -0.04 -9.41
CA ALA A 210 21.07 -1.22 -10.27
C ALA A 210 21.02 -2.51 -9.45
N ARG A 211 21.82 -2.61 -8.39
CA ARG A 211 21.85 -3.79 -7.49
C ARG A 211 20.53 -4.06 -6.78
N ILE A 212 19.88 -3.01 -6.27
CA ILE A 212 18.57 -3.14 -5.61
C ILE A 212 17.51 -3.58 -6.62
N ALA A 213 17.46 -2.93 -7.79
CA ALA A 213 16.52 -3.28 -8.84
C ALA A 213 16.75 -4.70 -9.37
N SER A 214 18.01 -5.12 -9.50
CA SER A 214 18.37 -6.49 -9.90
C SER A 214 17.89 -7.52 -8.88
N SER A 215 18.13 -7.27 -7.59
CA SER A 215 17.66 -8.13 -6.49
C SER A 215 16.13 -8.22 -6.44
N ILE A 216 15.44 -7.08 -6.53
CA ILE A 216 13.99 -7.00 -6.32
C ILE A 216 13.19 -7.47 -7.55
N LEU A 217 13.65 -7.12 -8.76
CA LEU A 217 12.93 -7.43 -10.01
C LEU A 217 13.47 -8.69 -10.71
N GLY A 218 14.58 -9.27 -10.23
CA GLY A 218 15.18 -10.47 -10.83
C GLY A 218 15.79 -10.23 -12.22
N ILE A 219 16.35 -9.03 -12.44
CA ILE A 219 16.89 -8.58 -13.73
C ILE A 219 18.39 -8.25 -13.61
N GLY A 220 19.17 -8.41 -14.68
CA GLY A 220 20.60 -8.09 -14.65
C GLY A 220 20.89 -6.64 -15.03
N LEU A 221 20.59 -5.67 -14.17
CA LEU A 221 20.86 -4.25 -14.45
C LEU A 221 22.29 -3.83 -14.11
N THR A 222 22.90 -3.07 -15.01
CA THR A 222 24.17 -2.38 -14.78
C THR A 222 23.95 -0.92 -14.36
N LYS A 223 25.02 -0.26 -13.91
CA LYS A 223 25.01 1.17 -13.60
C LYS A 223 24.65 1.99 -14.85
N GLU A 224 25.22 1.62 -15.98
CA GLU A 224 25.05 2.28 -17.27
C GLU A 224 23.60 2.17 -17.78
N ASP A 225 22.96 1.02 -17.54
CA ASP A 225 21.54 0.84 -17.84
C ASP A 225 20.66 1.81 -17.05
N VAL A 226 20.92 1.92 -15.74
CA VAL A 226 20.20 2.86 -14.87
C VAL A 226 20.42 4.30 -15.30
N GLU A 227 21.66 4.67 -15.66
CA GLU A 227 21.95 6.01 -16.20
C GLU A 227 21.16 6.29 -17.49
N LYS A 228 21.11 5.33 -18.41
CA LYS A 228 20.35 5.47 -19.66
C LYS A 228 18.84 5.61 -19.40
N MET A 229 18.30 4.80 -18.50
CA MET A 229 16.88 4.79 -18.13
C MET A 229 16.44 6.09 -17.47
N THR A 230 17.34 6.78 -16.77
CA THR A 230 17.06 8.04 -16.08
C THR A 230 17.31 9.27 -16.96
N ARG A 231 18.24 9.21 -17.93
CA ARG A 231 18.51 10.31 -18.89
C ARG A 231 17.52 10.39 -20.06
N GLY A 232 16.86 9.30 -20.41
CA GLY A 232 15.88 9.29 -21.52
C GLY A 232 14.60 10.04 -21.15
N SER A 233 14.57 11.37 -21.34
CA SER A 233 13.31 12.12 -21.30
C SER A 233 12.36 11.63 -22.39
N ILE A 234 11.08 11.46 -22.04
CA ILE A 234 9.97 11.40 -23.01
C ILE A 234 9.56 12.84 -23.32
#